data_AF-X6JGY8-F1
#
_entry.id   AF-X6JGY8-F1
#
_cell.length_a   1.000
_cell.length_b   1.000
_cell.length_c   1.000
_cell.angle_alpha   90.00
_cell.angle_beta   90.00
_cell.angle_gamma   90.00
#
_symmetry.space_group_name_H-M   'P 1'
#
loop_
_entity.id
_entity.type
_entity.pdbx_description
1 polymer ?
#
loop_
_entity_poly.entity_id
_entity_poly.type
_entity_poly.pdbx_seq_one_letter_code
_entity_poly.pdbx_strand_id
1 'polypeptide(L)' 'MEDEGASIWPSIGNHDFPCGSHYIIKSGRIQWAGKMSRAQIEAGRVHDRLLKRGAQPKGLRAIVAWFKRLWIKFIG' A
#
# COMPACT_ATOMS: atom_id res chain seq x y z
N MET A 1 27.90 -16.40 -12.30
CA MET A 1 26.69 -15.55 -12.29
C MET A 1 26.40 -15.25 -10.84
N GLU A 2 26.84 -14.10 -10.34
CA GLU A 2 26.42 -13.65 -9.01
C GLU A 2 24.94 -13.27 -9.09
N ASP A 3 24.11 -13.91 -8.28
CA ASP A 3 22.72 -13.55 -8.09
C ASP A 3 22.66 -12.13 -7.51
N GLU A 4 22.19 -11.17 -8.31
CA GLU A 4 21.92 -9.83 -7.82
C GLU A 4 20.67 -9.88 -6.94
N GLY A 5 20.86 -9.72 -5.63
CA GLY A 5 19.79 -9.90 -4.65
C GLY A 5 18.57 -9.00 -4.88
N ALA A 6 17.43 -9.35 -4.28
CA ALA A 6 16.17 -8.62 -4.48
C ALA A 6 16.26 -7.13 -4.11
N SER A 7 15.42 -6.31 -4.73
CA SER A 7 15.22 -4.91 -4.37
C SER A 7 13.76 -4.69 -3.96
N ILE A 8 13.54 -3.90 -2.90
CA ILE A 8 12.21 -3.59 -2.37
C ILE A 8 12.03 -2.08 -2.32
N TRP A 9 10.96 -1.60 -2.96
CA TRP A 9 10.53 -0.21 -2.96
C TRP A 9 8.99 -0.15 -2.90
N PRO A 10 8.36 0.76 -2.13
CA PRO A 10 8.96 1.78 -1.25
C PRO A 10 9.68 1.21 -0.02
N SER A 11 10.25 2.08 0.82
CA SER A 11 10.93 1.68 2.06
C SER A 11 10.04 0.88 3.01
N ILE A 12 10.65 0.01 3.81
CA ILE A 12 10.02 -0.76 4.88
C ILE A 12 10.13 0.02 6.19
N GLY A 13 8.99 0.34 6.80
CA GLY A 13 8.92 1.09 8.05
C GLY A 13 8.96 0.21 9.30
N ASN A 14 9.68 0.66 10.33
CA ASN A 14 9.81 -0.05 11.62
C ASN A 14 9.07 0.70 12.75
N HIS A 15 7.87 1.19 12.45
CA HIS A 15 7.17 2.19 13.26
C HIS A 15 6.70 1.70 14.64
N ASP A 16 6.61 0.38 14.84
CA ASP A 16 6.23 -0.21 16.12
C ASP A 16 7.42 -0.28 17.11
N PHE A 17 8.64 0.03 16.65
CA PHE A 17 9.84 0.09 17.48
C PHE A 17 10.13 1.53 17.95
N PRO A 18 10.78 1.72 19.12
CA PRO A 18 11.08 3.04 19.66
C PRO A 18 11.88 3.96 18.71
N CYS A 19 12.72 3.36 17.85
CA CYS A 19 13.52 4.08 16.87
C CYS A 19 12.67 4.73 15.76
N GLY A 20 11.49 4.17 15.44
CA GLY A 20 10.61 4.64 14.37
C GLY A 20 11.31 4.77 13.01
N SER A 21 12.36 3.99 12.78
CA SER A 21 13.21 4.05 11.59
C SER A 21 12.57 3.38 10.38
N HIS A 22 13.27 3.41 9.25
CA HIS A 22 12.89 2.68 8.04
C HIS A 22 14.13 2.30 7.23
N TYR A 23 13.98 1.43 6.24
CA TYR A 23 15.07 1.04 5.35
C TYR A 23 14.57 0.62 3.97
N ILE A 24 15.48 0.54 3.00
CA ILE A 24 15.22 0.07 1.63
C ILE A 24 16.13 -1.12 1.37
N ILE A 25 15.67 -2.10 0.59
CA ILE A 25 16.54 -3.17 0.10
C ILE A 25 16.87 -2.86 -1.35
N LYS A 26 18.16 -2.80 -1.70
CA LYS A 26 18.64 -2.57 -3.06
C LYS A 26 19.74 -3.58 -3.40
N SER A 27 19.51 -4.40 -4.42
CA SER A 27 20.42 -5.45 -4.86
C SER A 27 20.88 -6.35 -3.70
N GLY A 28 19.94 -6.76 -2.85
CA GLY A 28 20.18 -7.55 -1.63
C GLY A 28 20.81 -6.80 -0.45
N ARG A 29 21.10 -5.49 -0.58
CA ARG A 29 21.73 -4.68 0.47
C ARG A 29 20.71 -3.79 1.19
N ILE A 30 20.83 -3.70 2.51
CA ILE A 30 20.00 -2.80 3.33
C ILE A 30 20.59 -1.40 3.28
N GLN A 31 19.75 -0.42 2.93
CA GLN A 31 20.02 1.00 3.06
C GLN A 31 19.18 1.55 4.21
N TRP A 32 19.82 1.80 5.35
CA TRP A 32 19.17 2.33 6.54
C TRP A 32 18.79 3.79 6.36
N ALA A 33 17.62 4.15 6.87
CA ALA A 33 17.15 5.52 6.91
C ALA A 33 16.64 5.88 8.31
N GLY A 34 16.68 7.18 8.61
CA GLY A 34 16.36 7.71 9.92
C GLY A 34 14.90 7.57 10.31
N LYS A 35 14.56 8.16 11.46
CA LYS A 35 13.20 8.20 11.97
C LYS A 35 12.29 9.00 11.03
N MET A 36 11.11 8.47 10.74
CA MET A 36 10.04 9.26 10.12
C MET A 36 9.22 9.97 11.20
N SER A 37 8.87 11.22 10.95
CA SER A 37 7.87 11.94 11.75
C SER A 37 6.51 11.26 11.65
N ARG A 38 5.65 11.46 12.66
CA ARG A 38 4.29 10.92 12.66
C ARG A 38 3.48 11.35 11.41
N ALA A 39 3.69 12.58 10.96
CA ALA A 39 3.07 13.13 9.75
C ALA A 39 3.50 12.38 8.48
N GLN A 40 4.80 12.08 8.34
CA GLN A 40 5.33 11.28 7.22
C GLN A 40 4.75 9.86 7.21
N ILE A 41 4.65 9.23 8.38
CA ILE A 41 4.08 7.88 8.52
C ILE A 41 2.61 7.86 8.08
N GLU A 42 1.81 8.81 8.56
CA GLU A 42 0.39 8.87 8.20
C GLU A 42 0.17 9.23 6.73
N ALA A 43 0.97 10.14 6.17
CA ALA A 43 0.94 10.44 4.73
C ALA A 43 1.21 9.18 3.89
N GLY A 44 2.24 8.39 4.25
CA GLY A 44 2.56 7.13 3.58
C GLY A 44 1.42 6.11 3.68
N ARG A 45 0.81 5.95 4.87
CA ARG A 45 -0.33 5.06 5.09
C ARG A 45 -1.57 5.48 4.30
N VAL A 46 -1.85 6.79 4.20
CA VAL A 46 -2.94 7.30 3.37
C VAL A 46 -2.71 6.95 1.91
N HIS A 47 -1.49 7.19 1.41
CA HIS A 47 -1.13 6.88 0.04
C HIS A 47 -1.27 5.39 -0.29
N ASP A 48 -0.75 4.52 0.58
CA ASP A 48 -0.85 3.05 0.41
C ASP A 48 -2.31 2.58 0.40
N ARG A 49 -3.17 3.11 1.29
CA ARG A 49 -4.60 2.81 1.29
C ARG A 49 -5.29 3.24 -0.02
N LEU A 50 -4.88 4.36 -0.61
CA LEU A 50 -5.45 4.83 -1.87
C LEU A 50 -5.06 3.89 -3.03
N LEU A 51 -3.83 3.41 -3.07
CA LEU A 51 -3.37 2.46 -4.09
C LEU A 51 -4.06 1.09 -3.96
N LYS A 52 -4.21 0.58 -2.73
CA LYS A 52 -4.82 -0.74 -2.46
C LYS A 52 -6.33 -0.80 -2.66
N ARG A 53 -7.03 0.33 -2.73
CA ARG A 53 -8.50 0.38 -2.94
C ARG A 53 -8.95 -0.19 -4.29
N GLY A 54 -8.02 -0.43 -5.21
CA GLY A 54 -8.32 -0.95 -6.55
C GLY A 54 -9.07 0.07 -7.41
N ALA A 55 -9.22 -0.26 -8.70
CA ALA A 55 -9.97 0.58 -9.63
C ALA A 55 -11.46 0.56 -9.26
N GLN A 56 -12.00 1.73 -8.90
CA GLN A 56 -13.43 1.88 -8.66
C GLN A 56 -14.17 1.94 -10.00
N PRO A 57 -15.29 1.19 -10.18
CA PRO A 57 -16.09 1.29 -11.38
C PRO A 57 -16.66 2.71 -11.49
N LYS A 58 -16.53 3.32 -12.68
CA LYS A 58 -17.03 4.67 -12.96
C LYS A 58 -18.16 4.62 -13.98
N GLY A 59 -19.04 5.62 -13.96
CA GLY A 59 -20.12 5.80 -14.92
C GLY A 59 -21.11 4.63 -14.95
N LEU A 60 -21.51 4.20 -16.14
CA LEU A 60 -22.52 3.16 -16.32
C LEU A 60 -22.16 1.83 -15.62
N ARG A 61 -20.85 1.50 -15.54
CA ARG A 61 -20.38 0.31 -14.82
C ARG A 61 -20.64 0.38 -13.31
N ALA A 62 -20.63 1.58 -12.72
CA ALA A 62 -20.97 1.78 -11.32
C ALA A 62 -22.47 1.55 -11.07
N ILE A 63 -23.31 2.07 -11.97
CA ILE A 63 -24.77 1.93 -11.92
C ILE A 63 -25.17 0.45 -12.03
N VAL A 64 -24.60 -0.27 -13.01
CA VAL A 64 -24.86 -1.71 -13.18
C VAL A 64 -24.40 -2.51 -11.95
N ALA A 65 -23.24 -2.18 -11.37
CA ALA A 65 -22.75 -2.85 -10.16
C ALA A 65 -23.67 -2.60 -8.95
N TRP A 66 -24.24 -1.40 -8.83
CA TRP A 66 -25.21 -1.06 -7.79
C TRP A 66 -26.52 -1.85 -7.94
N PHE A 67 -27.09 -1.90 -9.15
CA PHE A 67 -28.30 -2.70 -9.41
C PHE A 67 -28.07 -4.20 -9.18
N LYS A 68 -26.93 -4.75 -9.62
CA LYS A 68 -26.58 -6.16 -9.34
C LYS A 68 -26.54 -6.45 -7.84
N ARG A 69 -25.94 -5.56 -7.05
CA ARG A 69 -25.89 -5.71 -5.58
C ARG A 69 -27.27 -5.67 -4.93
N LEU A 70 -28.16 -4.79 -5.40
CA LEU A 70 -29.52 -4.71 -4.88
C LEU A 70 -30.34 -5.95 -5.23
N TRP A 71 -30.22 -6.45 -6.45
CA TRP A 71 -30.95 -7.62 -6.91
C TRP A 71 -30.54 -8.89 -6.14
N ILE A 72 -29.24 -9.07 -5.89
CA ILE A 72 -28.71 -10.19 -5.08
C ILE A 72 -29.27 -10.16 -3.65
N LYS A 73 -29.51 -8.97 -3.08
CA LYS A 73 -30.09 -8.82 -1.74
C LYS A 73 -31.60 -9.05 -1.65
N PHE A 74 -32.30 -9.05 -2.79
CA PHE A 74 -33.76 -9.17 -2.84
C PHE A 74 -34.25 -10.54 -3.32
N ILE A 75 -33.40 -11.29 -4.03
CA ILE A 75 -33.69 -12.66 -4.50
C ILE A 75 -32.85 -13.72 -3.76
N GLY A 76 -31.95 -13.29 -2.87
CA GLY A 76 -31.25 -14.15 -1.90
C GLY A 76 -31.89 -14.07 -0.53
#